data_AF-A0AAD6V691-F1
#
_entry.id   AF-A0AAD6V691-F1
#
_cell.length_a   1.000
_cell.length_b   1.000
_cell.length_c   1.000
_cell.angle_alpha   90.00
_cell.angle_beta   90.00
_cell.angle_gamma   90.00
#
_symmetry.space_group_name_H-M   'P 1'
#
loop_
_entity.id
_entity.type
_entity.pdbx_description
1 polymer ?
#
loop_
_entity_poly.entity_id
_entity_poly.type
_entity_poly.pdbx_seq_one_letter_code
_entity_poly.pdbx_strand_id
1 'polypeptide(L)'
;SPCPELLLTNSVPSDVQLNEIHSFIGSTKAHFSILDDQIAQVQHTLRRLKSQHAELADLVESHRGVVSAIRRLPRDILGEIFSHYLGARGSRLHSPKALSHLIGVCARWRAIVLASPLLW
;
A
#
# COMPACT_ATOMS: atom_id res chain seq x y z
N SER A 1 -26.97 -18.83 -29.29
CA SER A 1 -27.40 -20.07 -28.61
C SER A 1 -28.11 -20.92 -29.64
N PRO A 2 -27.82 -22.22 -29.75
CA PRO A 2 -28.67 -23.14 -30.50
C PRO A 2 -30.06 -23.20 -29.85
N CYS A 3 -31.08 -23.43 -30.67
CA CYS A 3 -32.48 -23.65 -30.28
C CYS A 3 -33.02 -22.71 -29.18
N PRO A 4 -33.03 -21.38 -29.39
CA PRO A 4 -33.40 -20.41 -28.35
C PRO A 4 -34.86 -20.58 -27.85
N GLU A 5 -35.75 -21.06 -28.70
CA GLU A 5 -37.13 -21.43 -28.37
C GLU A 5 -37.24 -22.49 -27.26
N LEU A 6 -36.29 -23.43 -27.16
CA LEU A 6 -36.27 -24.44 -26.09
C LEU A 6 -35.86 -23.86 -24.74
N LEU A 7 -35.28 -22.66 -24.70
CA LEU A 7 -34.97 -21.97 -23.44
C LEU A 7 -36.21 -21.33 -22.80
N LEU A 8 -37.27 -21.13 -23.58
CA LEU A 8 -38.49 -20.44 -23.19
C LEU A 8 -39.69 -21.39 -23.07
N THR A 9 -39.53 -22.66 -23.45
CA THR A 9 -40.60 -23.65 -23.52
C THR A 9 -40.17 -24.96 -22.87
N ASN A 10 -41.13 -25.71 -22.32
CA ASN A 10 -40.89 -27.06 -21.76
C ASN A 10 -41.01 -28.16 -22.84
N SER A 11 -40.76 -27.82 -24.11
CA SER A 11 -40.85 -28.77 -25.21
C SER A 11 -39.69 -29.75 -25.18
N VAL A 12 -39.96 -31.03 -25.48
CA VAL A 12 -38.93 -32.07 -25.51
C VAL A 12 -38.00 -31.81 -26.71
N PRO A 13 -36.67 -31.68 -26.51
CA PRO A 13 -35.72 -31.51 -27.60
C PRO A 13 -35.63 -32.78 -28.45
N SER A 14 -35.46 -32.60 -29.77
CA SER A 14 -35.09 -33.72 -30.67
C SER A 14 -33.60 -34.08 -30.54
N ASP A 15 -33.21 -35.26 -31.01
CA ASP A 15 -31.81 -35.73 -30.95
C ASP A 15 -30.82 -34.80 -31.67
N VAL A 16 -31.25 -34.18 -32.77
CA VAL A 16 -30.43 -33.19 -33.50
C VAL A 16 -30.19 -31.95 -32.63
N GLN A 17 -31.25 -31.43 -32.00
CA GLN A 17 -31.17 -30.27 -31.12
C GLN A 17 -30.33 -30.57 -29.87
N LEU A 18 -30.44 -31.78 -29.31
CA LEU A 18 -29.58 -32.22 -28.21
C LEU A 18 -28.10 -32.18 -28.59
N ASN A 19 -27.74 -32.73 -29.76
CA ASN A 19 -26.36 -32.71 -30.24
C ASN A 19 -25.83 -31.29 -30.47
N GLU A 20 -26.65 -30.41 -31.06
CA GLU A 20 -26.29 -28.99 -31.26
C GLU A 20 -26.07 -28.27 -29.93
N ILE A 21 -26.96 -28.47 -28.95
CA ILE A 21 -26.86 -27.90 -27.61
C ILE A 21 -25.61 -28.43 -26.89
N HIS A 22 -25.34 -29.74 -26.95
CA HIS A 22 -24.14 -30.33 -26.35
C HIS A 22 -22.85 -29.78 -26.95
N SER A 23 -22.77 -29.66 -28.28
CA SER A 23 -21.63 -29.06 -28.97
C SER A 23 -21.43 -27.59 -28.60
N PHE A 24 -22.52 -26.81 -28.53
CA PHE A 24 -22.48 -25.43 -28.10
C PHE A 24 -22.02 -25.28 -26.65
N ILE A 25 -22.53 -26.12 -25.72
CA ILE A 25 -22.08 -26.12 -24.34
C ILE A 25 -20.60 -26.45 -24.25
N GLY A 26 -20.13 -27.45 -25.00
CA GLY A 26 -18.72 -27.85 -25.03
C GLY A 26 -17.80 -26.73 -25.50
N SER A 27 -18.12 -26.12 -26.65
CA SER A 27 -17.35 -24.99 -27.20
C SER A 27 -17.39 -23.76 -26.30
N THR A 28 -18.55 -23.45 -25.72
CA THR A 28 -18.70 -22.32 -24.78
C THR A 28 -17.87 -22.55 -23.52
N LYS A 29 -17.88 -23.76 -22.95
CA LYS A 29 -17.04 -24.12 -21.80
C LYS A 29 -15.54 -24.01 -22.11
N ALA A 30 -15.11 -24.43 -23.29
CA ALA A 30 -13.72 -24.26 -23.72
C ALA A 30 -13.33 -22.78 -23.78
N HIS A 31 -14.23 -21.92 -24.29
CA HIS A 31 -14.00 -20.48 -24.33
C HIS A 31 -13.93 -19.85 -22.92
N PHE A 32 -14.78 -20.30 -21.99
CA PHE A 32 -14.69 -19.90 -20.58
C PHE A 32 -13.33 -20.24 -19.98
N SER A 33 -12.84 -21.47 -20.19
CA SER A 33 -11.54 -21.89 -19.67
C SER A 33 -10.40 -21.01 -20.18
N ILE A 34 -10.41 -20.66 -21.46
CA ILE A 34 -9.39 -19.77 -22.05
C ILE A 34 -9.44 -18.38 -21.39
N LEU A 35 -10.64 -17.84 -21.17
CA LEU A 35 -10.80 -16.54 -20.50
C LEU A 35 -10.32 -16.61 -19.05
N ASP A 36 -10.63 -17.68 -18.33
CA ASP A 36 -10.17 -17.88 -16.95
C ASP A 36 -8.63 -17.91 -16.87
N ASP A 37 -7.98 -18.59 -17.80
CA ASP A 37 -6.50 -18.64 -17.89
C ASP A 37 -5.91 -17.24 -18.17
N GLN A 38 -6.51 -16.49 -19.10
CA GLN A 38 -6.11 -15.11 -19.39
C GLN A 38 -6.29 -14.18 -18.18
N ILE A 39 -7.42 -14.30 -17.48
CA ILE A 39 -7.69 -13.55 -16.25
C ILE A 39 -6.62 -13.89 -15.20
N ALA A 40 -6.32 -15.16 -15.00
CA ALA A 40 -5.31 -15.60 -14.05
C ALA A 40 -3.92 -15.04 -14.38
N GLN A 41 -3.54 -15.03 -15.66
CA GLN A 41 -2.27 -14.48 -16.14
C GLN A 41 -2.17 -12.97 -15.92
N VAL A 42 -3.23 -12.22 -16.25
CA VAL A 42 -3.28 -10.76 -16.03
C VAL A 42 -3.21 -10.44 -14.55
N GLN A 43 -3.96 -11.16 -13.71
CA GLN A 43 -3.92 -10.98 -12.26
C GLN A 43 -2.54 -11.29 -11.67
N HIS A 44 -1.86 -12.33 -12.15
CA HIS A 44 -0.49 -12.64 -11.73
C HIS A 44 0.47 -11.50 -12.08
N THR A 45 0.38 -10.99 -13.31
CA THR A 45 1.20 -9.86 -13.77
C THR A 45 0.94 -8.61 -12.94
N LEU A 46 -0.34 -8.31 -12.65
CA LEU A 46 -0.74 -7.16 -11.84
C LEU A 46 -0.18 -7.26 -10.41
N ARG A 47 -0.25 -8.45 -9.79
CA ARG A 47 0.32 -8.67 -8.45
C ARG A 47 1.83 -8.41 -8.43
N ARG A 48 2.55 -8.95 -9.42
CA ARG A 48 4.00 -8.72 -9.55
C ARG A 48 4.33 -7.23 -9.68
N LEU A 49 3.66 -6.52 -10.58
CA LEU A 49 3.90 -5.08 -10.79
C LEU A 49 3.57 -4.25 -9.55
N LYS A 50 2.50 -4.60 -8.82
CA LYS A 50 2.17 -3.94 -7.55
C LYS A 50 3.26 -4.14 -6.48
N SER A 51 3.83 -5.34 -6.37
CA SER A 51 4.96 -5.60 -5.45
C SER A 51 6.16 -4.73 -5.80
N GLN A 52 6.57 -4.74 -7.07
CA GLN A 52 7.70 -3.93 -7.54
C GLN A 52 7.47 -2.43 -7.32
N HIS A 53 6.26 -1.94 -7.57
CA HIS A 53 5.91 -0.56 -7.29
C HIS A 53 6.03 -0.21 -5.80
N ALA A 54 5.52 -1.08 -4.92
CA ALA A 54 5.60 -0.87 -3.47
C ALA A 54 7.06 -0.86 -2.99
N GLU A 55 7.88 -1.82 -3.43
CA GLU A 55 9.31 -1.89 -3.11
C GLU A 55 10.06 -0.62 -3.53
N LEU A 56 9.80 -0.12 -4.73
CA LEU A 56 10.41 1.12 -5.22
C LEU A 56 9.92 2.35 -4.45
N ALA A 57 8.63 2.41 -4.11
CA ALA A 57 8.09 3.50 -3.30
C ALA A 57 8.73 3.55 -1.90
N ASP A 58 8.88 2.39 -1.26
CA ASP A 58 9.53 2.27 0.06
C ASP A 58 11.01 2.67 -0.01
N LEU A 59 11.70 2.29 -1.09
CA LEU A 59 13.09 2.69 -1.33
C LEU A 59 13.23 4.21 -1.46
N VAL A 60 12.36 4.83 -2.26
CA VAL A 60 12.34 6.29 -2.45
C VAL A 60 12.07 7.00 -1.13
N GLU A 61 11.07 6.56 -0.36
CA GLU A 61 10.69 7.22 0.88
C GLU A 61 11.80 7.09 1.95
N SER A 62 12.46 5.93 2.01
CA SER A 62 13.62 5.72 2.88
C SER A 62 14.75 6.71 2.59
N HIS A 63 15.03 6.97 1.30
CA HIS A 63 16.06 7.92 0.89
C HIS A 63 15.63 9.38 1.05
N ARG A 64 14.34 9.70 0.86
CA ARG A 64 13.78 11.03 1.18
C ARG A 64 14.01 11.39 2.64
N GLY A 65 13.83 10.43 3.54
CA GLY A 65 14.16 10.59 4.96
C GLY A 65 15.64 10.97 5.18
N VAL A 66 16.56 10.37 4.42
CA VAL A 66 18.01 10.66 4.49
C VAL A 66 18.34 12.08 4.05
N VAL A 67 17.75 12.54 2.94
CA VAL A 67 18.03 13.89 2.39
C VAL A 67 17.15 14.99 3.00
N SER A 68 16.28 14.64 3.94
CA SER A 68 15.38 15.59 4.60
C SER A 68 16.15 16.75 5.25
N ALA A 69 15.58 17.95 5.16
CA ALA A 69 16.20 19.17 5.67
C ALA A 69 16.58 19.04 7.16
N ILE A 70 15.75 18.34 7.95
CA ILE A 70 15.97 18.17 9.39
C ILE A 70 17.23 17.35 9.73
N ARG A 71 17.67 16.45 8.84
CA ARG A 71 18.95 15.74 8.99
C ARG A 71 20.15 16.61 8.60
N ARG A 72 19.95 17.72 7.89
CA ARG A 72 21.01 18.65 7.47
C ARG A 72 21.17 19.85 8.40
N LEU A 73 20.19 20.14 9.26
CA LEU A 73 20.26 21.25 10.21
C LEU A 73 21.46 21.10 11.14
N PRO A 74 22.21 22.16 11.46
CA PRO A 74 23.23 22.15 12.50
C PRO A 74 22.66 21.76 13.87
N ARG A 75 23.53 21.30 14.78
CA ARG A 75 23.14 20.95 16.16
C ARG A 75 22.46 22.13 16.85
N ASP A 76 23.00 23.34 16.72
CA ASP A 76 22.52 24.51 17.45
C ASP A 76 21.13 24.93 16.97
N ILE A 77 20.88 24.87 15.66
CA ILE A 77 19.55 25.13 15.08
C ILE A 77 18.52 24.10 15.55
N LEU A 78 18.89 22.81 15.60
CA LEU A 78 18.01 21.77 16.14
C LEU A 78 17.72 21.99 17.63
N GLY A 79 18.73 22.41 18.40
CA GLY A 79 18.59 22.76 19.81
C GLY A 79 17.61 23.92 20.01
N GLU A 80 17.73 24.98 19.21
CA GLU A 80 16.80 26.13 19.26
C GLU A 80 15.36 25.71 18.91
N ILE A 81 15.19 24.88 17.88
CA ILE A 81 13.88 24.32 17.53
C ILE A 81 13.29 23.52 18.70
N PHE A 82 14.11 22.71 19.39
CA PHE A 82 13.68 21.95 20.57
C PHE A 82 13.28 22.88 21.72
N SER A 83 14.07 23.92 21.99
CA SER A 83 13.76 24.95 23.01
C SER A 83 12.40 25.60 22.73
N HIS A 84 12.15 26.01 21.48
CA HIS A 84 10.86 26.57 21.09
C HIS A 84 9.72 25.56 21.20
N TYR A 85 9.93 24.31 20.78
CA TYR A 85 8.91 23.25 20.90
C TYR A 85 8.51 22.98 22.36
N LEU A 86 9.49 22.97 23.26
CA LEU A 86 9.25 22.79 24.70
C LEU A 86 8.60 24.04 25.32
N GLY A 87 9.05 25.25 24.95
CA GLY A 87 8.50 26.52 25.45
C GLY A 87 7.07 26.81 24.98
N ALA A 88 6.74 26.49 23.71
CA ALA A 88 5.42 26.70 23.11
C ALA A 88 4.31 25.84 23.74
N ARG A 89 4.68 24.73 24.40
CA ARG A 89 3.73 23.89 25.17
C ARG A 89 3.40 24.45 26.56
N GLY A 90 3.81 25.69 26.84
CA GLY A 90 3.37 26.50 27.96
C GLY A 90 4.25 26.35 29.18
N SER A 91 5.20 27.30 29.33
CA SER A 91 5.94 27.82 30.51
C SER A 91 6.38 26.88 31.65
N ARG A 92 6.09 25.60 31.61
CA ARG A 92 6.73 24.58 32.43
C ARG A 92 7.81 24.00 31.54
N LEU A 93 8.98 24.63 31.62
CA LEU A 93 10.22 23.87 31.65
C LEU A 93 9.91 22.52 32.32
N HIS A 94 10.35 21.39 31.76
CA HIS A 94 10.16 20.06 32.36
C HIS A 94 8.78 19.37 32.16
N SER A 95 8.17 19.36 30.97
CA SER A 95 7.19 18.28 30.66
C SER A 95 7.94 17.00 30.26
N PRO A 96 7.98 15.94 31.11
CA PRO A 96 8.75 14.73 30.80
C PRO A 96 8.26 14.07 29.50
N LYS A 97 6.98 14.25 29.18
CA LYS A 97 6.35 13.73 27.96
C LYS A 97 6.86 14.42 26.69
N ALA A 98 7.12 15.72 26.74
CA ALA A 98 7.64 16.45 25.58
C ALA A 98 9.10 16.09 25.31
N LEU A 99 9.91 15.96 26.37
CA LEU A 99 11.29 15.47 26.28
C LEU A 99 11.35 14.02 25.78
N SER A 100 10.45 13.15 26.25
CA SER A 100 10.39 11.76 25.77
C SER A 100 10.06 11.67 24.29
N HIS A 101 9.26 12.59 23.74
CA HIS A 101 9.01 12.62 22.29
C HIS A 101 10.30 12.95 21.52
N LEU A 102 11.04 13.98 21.94
CA LEU A 102 12.28 14.38 21.26
C LEU A 102 13.37 13.30 21.35
N ILE A 103 13.57 12.74 22.54
CA ILE A 103 14.54 11.66 22.80
C ILE A 103 14.14 10.36 22.10
N GLY A 104 12.85 10.16 21.84
CA GLY A 104 12.31 8.99 21.14
C GLY A 104 12.51 9.00 19.62
N VAL A 105 12.75 10.18 19.01
CA VAL A 105 12.80 10.30 17.53
C VAL A 105 13.99 9.58 16.92
N CYS A 106 15.22 9.91 17.34
CA CYS A 106 16.43 9.26 16.85
C CYS A 106 17.63 9.48 17.79
N ALA A 107 18.70 8.71 17.57
CA ALA A 107 19.93 8.82 18.36
C ALA A 107 20.54 10.23 18.34
N ARG A 108 20.47 10.92 17.20
CA ARG A 108 20.99 12.28 17.07
C ARG A 108 20.19 13.28 17.91
N TRP A 109 18.87 13.23 17.87
CA TRP A 109 18.01 14.12 18.66
C TRP A 109 18.22 13.87 20.16
N ARG A 110 18.28 12.60 20.57
CA ARG A 110 18.64 12.22 21.93
C ARG A 110 19.98 12.79 22.36
N ALA A 111 21.02 12.68 21.52
CA ALA A 111 22.34 13.23 21.83
C ALA A 111 22.33 14.75 21.98
N ILE A 112 21.53 15.47 21.17
CA ILE A 112 21.38 16.93 21.28
C ILE A 112 20.65 17.27 22.58
N VAL A 113 19.51 16.62 22.87
CA VAL A 113 18.74 16.89 24.09
C VAL A 113 19.55 16.62 25.35
N LEU A 114 20.30 15.51 25.41
CA LEU A 114 21.15 15.19 26.55
C LEU A 114 22.35 16.13 26.71
N ALA A 115 22.84 16.72 25.61
CA ALA A 115 23.99 17.64 25.62
C ALA A 115 23.60 19.11 25.83
N SER A 116 22.31 19.43 25.95
CA SER A 116 21.81 20.79 26.09
C SER A 116 21.19 20.98 27.49
N PRO A 117 21.95 21.50 28.48
CA PRO A 117 21.46 21.70 29.85
C PRO A 117 20.23 22.61 29.93
N LEU A 118 20.08 23.54 28.97
CA LEU A 118 18.95 24.47 28.88
C LEU A 118 17.61 23.78 28.53
N LEU A 119 17.63 22.52 28.11
CA LEU A 119 16.43 21.73 27.82
C LEU A 119 15.96 20.87 29.02
N TRP A 120 16.77 20.80 30.09
CA TRP A 120 16.48 20.07 31.32
C TRP A 120 16.06 20.98 32.46
#